data_AF-A0A226M870-F1
#
_entry.id   AF-A0A226M870-F1
#
_cell.length_a   1.000
_cell.length_b   1.000
_cell.length_c   1.000
_cell.angle_alpha   90.00
_cell.angle_beta   90.00
_cell.angle_gamma   90.00
#
_symmetry.space_group_name_H-M   'P 1'
#
loop_
_entity.id
_entity.type
_entity.pdbx_description
1 polymer ?
#
loop_
_entity_poly.entity_id
_entity_poly.type
_entity_poly.pdbx_seq_one_letter_code
_entity_poly.pdbx_strand_id
1 'polypeptide(L)'
;MKLALCGAIRDHLVGEDIMADYLLYVLNRQQQFGYMERYGLPEASDNIRHVLKYVALTLGKTQKVKVLTGTGNVNMMVLNYLAAAYEFLRAFRAGHLGRVTLD
;
A
#
# COMPACT_ATOMS: atom_id res chain seq x y z
N MET A 1 -4.38 -7.68 23.31
CA MET A 1 -2.99 -7.46 22.83
C MET A 1 -2.99 -6.19 22.01
N LYS A 2 -3.13 -5.02 22.67
CA LYS A 2 -2.07 -4.02 22.87
C LYS A 2 -1.21 -3.81 21.63
N LEU A 3 -1.65 -2.87 20.80
CA LEU A 3 -0.97 -2.26 19.66
C LEU A 3 0.28 -1.44 20.05
N ALA A 4 1.03 -1.93 21.05
CA ALA A 4 2.39 -1.47 21.36
C ALA A 4 3.38 -1.69 20.19
N LEU A 5 2.94 -2.32 19.09
CA LEU A 5 3.70 -2.47 17.86
C LEU A 5 3.55 -1.29 16.88
N CYS A 6 2.70 -0.29 17.17
CA CYS A 6 2.61 0.92 16.32
C CYS A 6 3.82 1.87 16.40
N GLY A 7 4.83 1.57 17.23
CA GLY A 7 6.11 2.27 17.25
C GLY A 7 7.35 1.38 17.36
N ALA A 8 7.19 0.05 17.37
CA ALA A 8 8.27 -0.88 17.72
C ALA A 8 8.71 -1.83 16.59
N ILE A 9 7.90 -2.00 15.54
CA ILE A 9 8.38 -2.73 14.36
C ILE A 9 9.23 -1.77 13.54
N ARG A 10 10.53 -1.74 13.87
CA ARG A 10 11.59 -0.98 13.19
C ARG A 10 11.31 -0.88 11.68
N ASP A 11 10.88 0.31 11.24
CA ASP A 11 10.50 0.72 9.87
C ASP A 11 11.59 0.49 8.79
N HIS A 12 12.69 -0.20 9.09
CA HIS A 12 13.84 -0.38 8.20
C HIS A 12 14.16 -1.86 7.91
N LEU A 13 13.62 -2.80 8.69
CA LEU A 13 13.88 -4.25 8.52
C LEU A 13 12.68 -5.00 7.96
N VAL A 14 11.47 -4.49 8.16
CA VAL A 14 10.23 -5.06 7.66
C VAL A 14 9.81 -4.21 6.46
N GLY A 15 9.87 -4.77 5.25
CA GLY A 15 9.58 -4.06 4.01
C GLY A 15 8.23 -3.36 4.04
N GLU A 16 8.14 -2.22 3.34
CA GLU A 16 6.93 -1.40 3.25
C GLU A 16 5.71 -2.20 2.74
N ASP A 17 5.96 -3.23 1.93
CA ASP A 17 4.99 -4.19 1.43
C ASP A 17 4.36 -5.04 2.54
N ILE A 18 5.17 -5.56 3.47
CA ILE A 18 4.68 -6.37 4.60
C ILE A 18 3.88 -5.50 5.56
N MET A 19 4.32 -4.27 5.81
CA MET A 19 3.60 -3.32 6.65
C MET A 19 2.24 -2.95 6.04
N ALA A 20 2.20 -2.72 4.73
CA ALA A 20 0.97 -2.39 4.05
C ALA A 20 -0.01 -3.58 4.04
N ASP A 21 0.49 -4.81 3.93
CA ASP A 21 -0.31 -6.04 4.01
C ASP A 21 -0.95 -6.21 5.40
N TYR A 22 -0.14 -6.07 6.46
CA TYR A 22 -0.65 -6.12 7.82
C TYR A 22 -1.67 -5.02 8.09
N LEU A 23 -1.43 -3.80 7.60
CA LEU A 23 -2.38 -2.72 7.71
C LEU A 23 -3.71 -3.04 7.01
N LEU A 24 -3.66 -3.59 5.80
CA LEU A 24 -4.86 -4.02 5.06
C LEU A 24 -5.64 -5.08 5.85
N TYR A 25 -4.95 -6.06 6.41
CA TYR A 25 -5.56 -7.05 7.30
C TYR A 25 -6.29 -6.39 8.48
N VAL A 26 -5.64 -5.44 9.15
CA VAL A 26 -6.24 -4.70 10.29
C VAL A 26 -7.45 -3.89 9.86
N LEU A 27 -7.38 -3.17 8.75
CA LEU A 27 -8.49 -2.40 8.20
C LEU A 27 -9.69 -3.30 7.87
N ASN A 28 -9.45 -4.41 7.18
CA ASN A 28 -10.49 -5.38 6.84
C ASN A 28 -11.12 -6.01 8.09
N ARG A 29 -10.30 -6.36 9.10
CA ARG A 29 -10.77 -6.90 10.39
C ARG A 29 -11.65 -5.92 11.17
N GLN A 30 -11.38 -4.63 11.07
CA GLN A 30 -12.16 -3.56 11.71
C GLN A 30 -13.32 -3.07 10.82
N GLN A 31 -13.57 -3.74 9.68
CA GLN A 31 -14.55 -3.33 8.67
C GLN A 31 -14.37 -1.87 8.20
N GLN A 32 -13.13 -1.40 8.18
CA GLN A 32 -12.75 -0.06 7.74
C GLN A 32 -12.39 -0.07 6.26
N PHE A 33 -13.40 0.17 5.44
CA PHE A 33 -13.29 0.16 3.98
C PHE A 33 -12.99 1.53 3.37
N GLY A 34 -12.52 2.51 4.17
CA GLY A 34 -12.23 3.86 3.70
C GLY A 34 -11.17 3.91 2.59
N TYR A 35 -10.29 2.90 2.54
CA TYR A 35 -9.35 2.74 1.43
C TYR A 35 -10.02 2.42 0.10
N MET A 36 -11.19 1.76 0.10
CA MET A 36 -11.92 1.41 -1.12
C MET A 36 -12.49 2.65 -1.78
N GLU A 37 -13.14 3.52 -1.00
CA GLU A 37 -13.67 4.79 -1.50
C GLU A 37 -12.54 5.69 -2.01
N ARG A 38 -11.44 5.79 -1.25
CA ARG A 38 -10.33 6.68 -1.59
C ARG A 38 -9.59 6.30 -2.87
N TYR A 39 -9.36 5.00 -3.07
CA TYR A 39 -8.61 4.50 -4.20
C TYR A 39 -9.49 3.92 -5.31
N GLY A 40 -10.82 3.94 -5.14
CA GLY A 40 -11.78 3.46 -6.11
C GLY A 40 -11.77 1.93 -6.29
N LEU A 41 -11.57 1.17 -5.21
CA LEU A 41 -11.65 -0.29 -5.29
C LEU A 41 -13.12 -0.74 -5.34
N PRO A 42 -13.48 -1.68 -6.23
CA PRO A 42 -14.84 -2.19 -6.33
C PRO A 42 -15.25 -3.07 -5.15
N GLU A 43 -14.30 -3.80 -4.56
CA GLU A 43 -14.52 -4.74 -3.47
C GLU A 43 -13.36 -4.75 -2.47
N ALA A 44 -13.64 -5.18 -1.24
CA ALA A 44 -12.63 -5.31 -0.21
C ALA A 44 -11.69 -6.44 -0.62
N SER A 45 -10.39 -6.16 -0.64
CA SER A 45 -9.39 -7.14 -1.06
C SER A 45 -8.54 -7.53 0.14
N ASP A 46 -8.24 -8.82 0.25
CA ASP A 46 -7.24 -9.39 1.15
C ASP A 46 -5.83 -9.34 0.55
N ASN A 47 -5.71 -9.06 -0.76
CA ASN A 47 -4.44 -9.09 -1.46
C ASN A 47 -3.81 -7.68 -1.52
N ILE A 48 -2.75 -7.46 -0.76
CA ILE A 48 -2.07 -6.15 -0.75
C ILE A 48 -1.60 -5.71 -2.13
N ARG A 49 -1.10 -6.61 -2.98
CA ARG A 49 -0.64 -6.22 -4.33
C ARG A 49 -1.79 -5.69 -5.18
N HIS A 50 -2.98 -6.28 -5.03
CA HIS A 50 -4.17 -5.78 -5.69
C HIS A 50 -4.48 -4.37 -5.23
N VAL A 51 -4.53 -4.12 -3.91
CA VAL A 51 -4.76 -2.77 -3.37
C VAL A 51 -3.70 -1.77 -3.82
N LEU A 52 -2.42 -2.13 -3.72
CA LEU A 52 -1.32 -1.26 -4.13
C LEU A 52 -1.33 -0.94 -5.62
N LYS A 53 -1.85 -1.84 -6.47
CA LYS A 53 -2.07 -1.56 -7.89
C LYS A 53 -3.04 -0.39 -8.06
N TYR A 54 -4.18 -0.41 -7.37
CA TYR A 54 -5.16 0.69 -7.42
C TYR A 54 -4.58 1.97 -6.81
N VAL A 55 -3.87 1.87 -5.68
CA VAL A 55 -3.18 3.03 -5.07
C VAL A 55 -2.18 3.64 -6.05
N ALA A 56 -1.35 2.82 -6.70
CA ALA A 56 -0.36 3.28 -7.67
C ALA A 56 -1.03 3.93 -8.90
N LEU A 57 -2.14 3.37 -9.38
CA LEU A 57 -2.91 3.93 -10.50
C LEU A 57 -3.56 5.26 -10.13
N THR A 58 -4.28 5.31 -9.00
CA THR A 58 -4.98 6.51 -8.52
C THR A 58 -4.02 7.65 -8.20
N LEU A 59 -2.84 7.35 -7.65
CA LEU A 59 -1.80 8.34 -7.33
C LEU A 59 -0.80 8.57 -8.47
N GLY A 60 -0.94 7.89 -9.61
CA GLY A 60 -0.02 8.00 -10.75
C GLY A 60 1.43 7.57 -10.44
N LYS A 61 1.65 6.71 -9.43
CA LYS A 61 2.98 6.25 -9.01
C LYS A 61 3.53 5.25 -10.03
N THR A 62 4.23 5.77 -11.02
CA THR A 62 4.97 4.99 -12.01
C THR A 62 6.47 5.22 -11.85
N GLN A 63 7.26 4.23 -12.20
CA GLN A 63 8.71 4.31 -12.26
C GLN A 63 9.20 3.91 -13.65
N LYS A 64 10.25 4.59 -14.12
CA LYS A 64 10.94 4.20 -15.35
C LYS A 64 11.93 3.10 -15.01
N VAL A 65 11.71 1.92 -15.57
CA VAL A 65 12.64 0.79 -15.47
C VAL A 65 13.24 0.53 -16.84
N LYS A 66 14.54 0.27 -16.86
CA LYS A 66 15.24 -0.21 -18.05
C LYS A 66 15.07 -1.71 -18.10
N VAL A 67 14.33 -2.19 -19.08
CA VAL A 67 14.16 -3.63 -19.31
C VAL A 67 15.02 -3.99 -20.52
N LEU A 68 15.87 -5.00 -20.34
CA LEU A 68 16.57 -5.65 -21.44
C LEU A 68 15.56 -6.55 -22.14
N THR A 69 15.02 -6.08 -23.26
CA THR A 69 14.31 -6.95 -24.20
C THR A 69 15.30 -7.45 -25.25
N GLY A 70 15.00 -8.56 -25.92
CA GLY A 70 15.90 -9.16 -26.94
C GLY A 70 16.26 -8.24 -28.14
N THR A 71 15.74 -7.02 -28.16
CA THR A 71 15.98 -5.96 -29.15
C THR A 71 16.70 -4.73 -28.59
N GLY A 72 17.08 -4.71 -27.30
CA GLY A 72 17.83 -3.63 -26.66
C GLY A 72 17.21 -3.13 -25.35
N ASN A 73 17.81 -2.06 -24.80
CA ASN A 73 17.33 -1.43 -23.56
C ASN A 73 16.16 -0.51 -23.87
N VAL A 74 14.95 -0.92 -23.48
CA VAL A 74 13.75 -0.07 -23.54
C VAL A 74 13.43 0.48 -22.15
N ASN A 75 13.14 1.78 -22.10
CA ASN A 75 12.60 2.42 -20.91
C ASN A 75 11.09 2.13 -20.87
N MET A 76 10.66 1.26 -19.96
CA MET A 76 9.24 1.04 -19.69
C MET A 76 8.81 1.80 -18.44
N MET A 77 7.61 2.39 -18.48
CA MET A 77 6.93 2.87 -17.28
C MET A 77 6.16 1.71 -16.65
N VAL A 78 6.50 1.39 -15.41
CA VAL A 78 5.88 0.31 -14.64
C VAL A 78 5.36 0.89 -13.33
N LEU A 79 4.28 0.32 -12.77
CA LEU A 79 3.74 0.74 -11.49
C LEU A 79 4.79 0.56 -10.38
N ASN A 80 4.96 1.59 -9.55
CA ASN A 80 5.85 1.55 -8.41
C ASN A 80 5.07 1.14 -7.15
N TYR A 81 5.04 -0.17 -6.90
CA TYR A 81 4.34 -0.74 -5.74
C TYR A 81 4.94 -0.32 -4.40
N LEU A 82 6.26 -0.12 -4.30
CA LEU A 82 6.91 0.36 -3.08
C LEU A 82 6.45 1.79 -2.75
N ALA A 83 6.50 2.69 -3.74
CA ALA A 83 5.98 4.05 -3.56
C ALA A 83 4.49 4.06 -3.23
N ALA A 84 3.69 3.14 -3.79
CA ALA A 84 2.29 2.99 -3.44
C ALA A 84 2.10 2.50 -2.00
N ALA A 85 2.90 1.54 -1.53
CA ALA A 85 2.86 1.04 -0.16
C ALA A 85 3.20 2.15 0.84
N TYR A 86 4.24 2.93 0.55
CA TYR A 86 4.61 4.09 1.35
C TYR A 86 3.47 5.12 1.44
N GLU A 87 2.83 5.48 0.32
CA GLU A 87 1.69 6.40 0.34
C GLU A 87 0.48 5.82 1.08
N PHE A 88 0.22 4.52 0.95
CA PHE A 88 -0.87 3.84 1.64
C PHE A 88 -0.69 3.92 3.16
N LEU A 89 0.51 3.62 3.66
CA LEU A 89 0.86 3.77 5.07
C LEU A 89 0.78 5.23 5.53
N ARG A 90 1.25 6.17 4.70
CA ARG A 90 1.17 7.61 5.02
C ARG A 90 -0.27 8.11 5.08
N ALA A 91 -1.13 7.64 4.18
CA ALA A 91 -2.56 7.94 4.17
C ALA A 91 -3.26 7.41 5.42
N PHE A 92 -2.87 6.23 5.91
CA PHE A 92 -3.35 5.69 7.18
C PHE A 92 -2.90 6.52 8.37
N ARG A 93 -1.61 6.85 8.45
CA ARG A 93 -1.03 7.69 9.52
C ARG A 93 -1.68 9.08 9.58
N ALA A 94 -2.09 9.62 8.43
CA ALA A 94 -2.84 10.86 8.34
C ALA A 94 -4.35 10.74 8.66
N GLY A 95 -4.85 9.53 8.97
CA GLY A 95 -6.25 9.27 9.34
C GLY A 95 -7.22 9.25 8.16
N HIS A 96 -6.73 9.17 6.92
CA HIS A 96 -7.58 9.27 5.73
C HIS A 96 -8.18 7.93 5.25
N LEU A 97 -7.71 6.78 5.78
CA LEU A 97 -8.20 5.45 5.38
C LEU A 97 -9.25 4.89 6.34
N GLY A 98 -9.61 5.67 7.37
CA GLY A 98 -10.49 5.26 8.46
C GLY A 98 -9.92 5.74 9.79
N ARG A 99 -10.80 6.06 10.73
CA ARG A 99 -10.42 6.46 12.09
C ARG A 99 -10.23 5.19 12.91
N VAL A 100 -9.10 4.50 12.69
CA VAL A 100 -8.79 3.30 13.47
C VAL A 100 -8.24 3.76 14.82
N THR A 101 -9.10 3.79 15.83
CA THR A 101 -8.65 3.79 17.23
C THR A 101 -8.07 2.41 17.52
N LEU A 102 -6.74 2.33 17.45
CA LEU A 102 -5.95 1.16 17.78
C LEU A 102 -5.89 1.04 19.31
N ASP A 103 -6.96 0.55 19.93
CA ASP A 103 -7.03 0.25 21.37
C ASP A 103 -6.26 -1.03 21.74
#